data_AF-A0AAJ0G3K5-F1
#
_entry.id   AF-A0AAJ0G3K5-F1
#
_cell.length_a   1.000
_cell.length_b   1.000
_cell.length_c   1.000
_cell.angle_alpha   90.00
_cell.angle_beta   90.00
_cell.angle_gamma   90.00
#
_symmetry.space_group_name_H-M   'P 1'
#
loop_
_entity.id
_entity.type
_entity.pdbx_description
1 polymer ?
#
loop_
_entity_poly.entity_id
_entity_poly.type
_entity_poly.pdbx_seq_one_letter_code
_entity_poly.pdbx_strand_id
1 'polypeptide(L)'
;MVELKEFREIDLDQSPIVGLACGHFFTAETLDGMIGLSEVYETDPTTRVPLRLKDISCDLAPTIPQCPLCQRPIRQFVTQRYNRLVNRAVIYEVSKRFIATGQTELQELESRLTDIESKLQRTRAELLMGKAGHHLMDIHQADMKQSAQRLKTRYKPSACLRSDMVHFQQRTMHRH
;
A
#
# COMPACT_ATOMS: atom_id res chain seq x y z
N MET A 1 -25.17 24.62 8.56
CA MET A 1 -25.99 24.68 9.79
C MET A 1 -26.78 23.39 9.84
N VAL A 2 -26.62 22.58 10.89
CA VAL A 2 -27.37 21.31 11.03
C VAL A 2 -28.66 21.64 11.78
N GLU A 3 -29.80 21.29 11.19
CA GLU A 3 -31.13 21.50 11.78
C GLU A 3 -31.61 20.17 12.37
N LEU A 4 -31.99 20.17 13.66
CA LEU A 4 -32.50 18.99 14.36
C LEU A 4 -34.03 19.08 14.36
N LYS A 5 -34.69 18.15 13.67
CA LYS A 5 -36.15 18.05 13.59
C LYS A 5 -36.63 16.76 14.23
N GLU A 6 -37.84 16.77 14.74
CA GLU A 6 -38.46 15.54 15.20
C GLU A 6 -38.87 14.68 14.01
N PHE A 7 -38.87 13.35 14.18
CA PHE A 7 -39.18 12.42 13.09
C PHE A 7 -40.56 12.67 12.45
N ARG A 8 -41.53 13.12 13.26
CA ARG A 8 -42.89 13.45 12.80
C ARG A 8 -42.97 14.71 11.90
N GLU A 9 -41.93 15.53 11.92
CA GLU A 9 -41.84 16.78 11.17
C GLU A 9 -41.11 16.59 9.82
N ILE A 10 -40.57 15.39 9.58
CA ILE A 10 -39.80 15.07 8.38
C ILE A 10 -40.72 14.33 7.40
N ASP A 11 -40.95 14.95 6.25
CA ASP A 11 -41.53 14.26 5.11
C ASP A 11 -40.49 13.30 4.51
N LEU A 12 -40.73 11.99 4.63
CA LEU A 12 -39.83 10.94 4.17
C LEU A 12 -39.78 10.84 2.64
N ASP A 13 -40.81 11.31 1.94
CA ASP A 13 -40.85 11.32 0.48
C ASP A 13 -39.91 12.41 -0.07
N GLN A 14 -39.76 13.51 0.66
CA GLN A 14 -38.88 14.63 0.28
C GLN A 14 -37.47 14.48 0.86
N SER A 15 -37.33 13.96 2.07
CA SER A 15 -36.05 13.87 2.80
C SER A 15 -35.88 12.48 3.41
N PRO A 16 -35.49 11.48 2.59
CA PRO A 16 -35.34 10.11 3.07
C PRO A 16 -34.27 10.04 4.16
N ILE A 17 -34.51 9.15 5.13
CA ILE A 17 -33.61 8.95 6.27
C ILE A 17 -32.66 7.80 5.97
N VAL A 18 -31.38 8.02 6.26
CA VAL A 18 -30.31 7.03 6.14
C VAL A 18 -29.89 6.58 7.53
N GLY A 19 -30.04 5.27 7.79
CA GLY A 19 -29.55 4.63 9.01
C GLY A 19 -28.12 4.11 8.83
N LEU A 20 -27.21 4.51 9.71
CA LEU A 20 -25.84 4.01 9.72
C LEU A 20 -25.69 2.76 10.60
N ALA A 21 -24.67 1.95 10.32
CA ALA A 21 -24.32 0.76 11.10
C ALA A 21 -24.05 1.05 12.60
N CYS A 22 -23.76 2.30 12.94
CA CYS A 22 -23.51 2.74 14.32
C CYS A 22 -24.81 3.04 15.11
N GLY A 23 -25.98 2.98 14.47
CA GLY A 23 -27.28 3.28 15.09
C GLY A 23 -27.71 4.74 14.99
N HIS A 24 -26.92 5.60 14.34
CA HIS A 24 -27.30 7.00 14.10
C HIS A 24 -28.05 7.15 12.77
N PHE A 25 -29.04 8.04 12.78
CA PHE A 25 -29.89 8.35 11.64
C PHE A 25 -29.70 9.80 11.23
N PHE A 26 -29.70 10.03 9.92
CA PHE A 26 -29.58 11.36 9.34
C PHE A 26 -30.52 11.46 8.14
N THR A 27 -30.95 12.68 7.78
CA THR A 27 -31.54 12.89 6.46
C THR A 27 -30.45 12.71 5.39
N ALA A 28 -30.82 12.15 4.24
CA ALA A 28 -29.90 11.90 3.14
C ALA A 28 -29.19 13.20 2.72
N GLU A 29 -29.91 14.31 2.65
CA GLU A 29 -29.33 15.61 2.29
C GLU A 29 -28.22 16.05 3.25
N THR A 30 -28.47 15.96 4.55
CA THR A 30 -27.48 16.35 5.57
C THR A 30 -26.25 15.48 5.49
N LEU A 31 -26.47 14.16 5.42
CA LEU A 31 -25.38 13.20 5.45
C LEU A 31 -24.55 13.25 4.15
N ASP A 32 -25.19 13.37 3.00
CA ASP A 32 -24.50 13.52 1.71
C ASP A 32 -23.64 14.78 1.65
N GLY A 33 -24.14 15.90 2.21
CA GLY A 33 -23.39 17.14 2.30
C GLY A 33 -22.20 17.05 3.25
N MET A 34 -22.36 16.39 4.41
CA MET A 34 -21.30 16.25 5.41
C MET A 34 -20.17 15.32 4.98
N ILE A 35 -20.49 14.25 4.24
CA ILE A 35 -19.51 13.26 3.80
C ILE A 35 -18.99 13.58 2.38
N GLY A 36 -19.49 14.63 1.72
CA GLY A 36 -18.99 15.05 0.40
C GLY A 36 -19.39 14.10 -0.73
N LEU A 37 -20.65 13.66 -0.79
CA LEU A 37 -21.11 12.77 -1.88
C LEU A 37 -20.96 13.43 -3.27
N SER A 38 -21.01 14.77 -3.32
CA SER A 38 -20.76 15.60 -4.51
C SER A 38 -19.30 15.55 -5.01
N GLU A 39 -18.37 15.02 -4.22
CA GLU A 39 -16.99 14.79 -4.66
C GLU A 39 -16.89 13.62 -5.63
N VAL A 40 -17.81 12.65 -5.53
CA VAL A 40 -17.79 11.44 -6.35
C VAL A 40 -18.92 11.41 -7.38
N TYR A 41 -20.03 12.11 -7.13
CA TYR A 41 -21.14 12.23 -8.09
C TYR A 41 -21.36 13.68 -8.52
N GLU A 42 -21.70 13.88 -9.78
CA GLU A 42 -22.30 15.12 -10.27
C GLU A 42 -23.78 15.11 -9.89
N THR A 43 -24.22 16.10 -9.13
CA THR A 43 -25.62 16.26 -8.72
C THR A 43 -26.35 17.26 -9.59
N ASP A 44 -27.65 17.02 -9.85
CA ASP A 44 -28.53 18.01 -10.47
C ASP A 44 -28.54 19.29 -9.64
N PRO A 45 -28.35 20.48 -10.23
CA PRO A 45 -28.53 21.74 -9.52
C PRO A 45 -29.96 21.94 -8.97
N THR A 46 -30.96 21.27 -9.56
CA THR A 46 -32.39 21.48 -9.27
C THR A 46 -32.94 20.44 -8.30
N THR A 47 -32.64 19.16 -8.55
CA THR A 47 -33.21 18.03 -7.79
C THR A 47 -32.25 17.47 -6.75
N ARG A 48 -30.96 17.89 -6.75
CA ARG A 48 -29.86 17.34 -5.93
C ARG A 48 -29.67 15.83 -6.05
N VAL A 49 -30.30 15.19 -7.03
CA VAL A 49 -30.12 13.77 -7.32
C VAL A 49 -28.79 13.59 -8.07
N PRO A 50 -27.98 12.57 -7.74
CA PRO A 50 -26.77 12.28 -8.51
C PRO A 50 -27.13 11.85 -9.94
N LEU A 51 -26.75 12.66 -10.94
CA LEU A 51 -26.97 12.39 -12.38
C LEU A 51 -25.87 11.54 -12.98
N ARG A 52 -24.61 11.81 -12.60
CA ARG A 52 -23.45 11.22 -13.29
C ARG A 52 -22.30 10.95 -12.33
N LEU A 53 -21.46 10.00 -12.73
CA LEU A 53 -20.19 9.74 -12.08
C LEU A 53 -19.25 10.92 -12.40
N LYS A 54 -18.74 11.59 -11.37
CA LYS A 54 -17.70 12.60 -11.56
C LYS A 54 -16.39 11.90 -11.93
N ASP A 55 -15.60 12.51 -12.83
CA ASP A 55 -14.21 12.11 -13.04
C ASP A 55 -13.38 12.62 -11.87
N ILE A 56 -12.75 11.68 -11.18
CA ILE A 56 -12.05 11.86 -9.90
C ILE A 56 -10.59 11.38 -9.99
N SER A 57 -10.09 11.19 -11.21
CA SER A 57 -8.77 10.62 -11.48
C SER A 57 -7.62 11.50 -10.95
N CYS A 58 -7.83 12.81 -10.86
CA CYS A 58 -6.82 13.78 -10.41
C CYS A 58 -6.95 14.19 -8.93
N ASP A 59 -8.04 13.81 -8.27
CA ASP A 59 -8.33 14.26 -6.91
C ASP A 59 -7.75 13.28 -5.89
N LEU A 60 -7.11 13.79 -4.83
CA LEU A 60 -6.74 12.95 -3.69
C LEU A 60 -7.97 12.22 -3.16
N ALA A 61 -7.82 10.93 -2.88
CA ALA A 61 -8.93 10.15 -2.35
C ALA A 61 -9.30 10.70 -0.95
N PRO A 62 -10.59 10.90 -0.69
CA PRO A 62 -11.04 11.33 0.62
C PRO A 62 -10.73 10.26 1.67
N THR A 63 -10.57 10.70 2.92
CA THR A 63 -10.47 9.81 4.07
C THR A 63 -11.71 8.93 4.17
N ILE A 64 -11.57 7.73 4.76
CA ILE A 64 -12.71 6.81 4.95
C ILE A 64 -13.86 7.58 5.61
N PRO A 65 -15.06 7.59 5.00
CA PRO A 65 -16.16 8.37 5.51
C PRO A 65 -16.60 7.89 6.89
N GLN A 66 -16.83 8.83 7.80
CA GLN A 66 -17.13 8.57 9.20
C GLN A 66 -18.49 9.15 9.59
N CYS A 67 -19.13 8.52 10.58
CA CYS A 67 -20.33 9.05 11.18
C CYS A 67 -20.02 10.40 11.86
N PRO A 68 -20.75 11.48 11.57
CA PRO A 68 -20.50 12.79 12.17
C PRO A 68 -20.61 12.85 13.71
N LEU A 69 -21.40 11.95 14.31
CA LEU A 69 -21.67 11.95 15.74
C LEU A 69 -20.67 11.10 16.55
N CYS A 70 -20.29 9.93 16.03
CA CYS A 70 -19.45 8.98 16.79
C CYS A 70 -18.12 8.64 16.11
N GLN A 71 -17.85 9.23 14.94
CA GLN A 71 -16.65 9.03 14.13
C GLN A 71 -16.39 7.57 13.72
N ARG A 72 -17.38 6.69 13.88
CA ARG A 72 -17.28 5.31 13.41
C ARG A 72 -17.32 5.28 11.88
N PRO A 73 -16.45 4.51 11.20
CA PRO A 73 -16.45 4.37 9.76
C PRO A 73 -17.81 3.90 9.24
N ILE A 74 -18.27 4.52 8.15
CA ILE A 74 -19.48 4.09 7.45
C ILE A 74 -19.19 2.77 6.73
N ARG A 75 -20.05 1.78 6.97
CA ARG A 75 -19.89 0.42 6.45
C ARG A 75 -20.71 0.23 5.18
N GLN A 76 -20.03 -0.17 4.11
CA GLN A 76 -20.63 -0.39 2.78
C GLN A 76 -21.85 -1.32 2.77
N PHE A 77 -21.89 -2.35 3.64
CA PHE A 77 -22.97 -3.33 3.65
C PHE A 77 -24.29 -2.81 4.23
N VAL A 78 -24.25 -1.75 5.05
CA VAL A 78 -25.47 -1.15 5.64
C VAL A 78 -26.04 -0.08 4.73
N THR A 79 -25.18 0.72 4.10
CA THR A 79 -25.60 1.86 3.26
C THR A 79 -24.90 1.84 1.91
N GLN A 80 -25.52 1.22 0.92
CA GLN A 80 -24.97 1.10 -0.43
C GLN A 80 -24.75 2.45 -1.13
N ARG A 81 -25.52 3.49 -0.75
CA ARG A 81 -25.37 4.87 -1.27
C ARG A 81 -23.93 5.40 -1.19
N TYR A 82 -23.22 5.07 -0.11
CA TYR A 82 -21.85 5.54 0.14
C TYR A 82 -20.76 4.57 -0.32
N ASN A 83 -21.14 3.45 -0.97
CA ASN A 83 -20.22 2.39 -1.32
C ASN A 83 -19.06 2.88 -2.20
N ARG A 84 -19.33 3.76 -3.17
CA ARG A 84 -18.28 4.31 -4.04
C ARG A 84 -17.26 5.15 -3.28
N LEU A 85 -17.72 5.98 -2.33
CA LEU A 85 -16.85 6.80 -1.50
C LEU A 85 -15.99 5.94 -0.57
N VAL A 86 -16.61 4.95 0.08
CA VAL A 86 -15.92 3.97 0.94
C VAL A 86 -14.88 3.21 0.13
N ASN A 87 -15.25 2.64 -1.02
CA ASN A 87 -14.33 1.85 -1.85
C ASN A 87 -13.18 2.69 -2.39
N ARG A 88 -13.43 3.93 -2.80
CA ARG A 88 -12.36 4.85 -3.22
C ARG A 88 -11.35 5.06 -2.11
N ALA A 89 -11.82 5.38 -0.90
CA ALA A 89 -10.96 5.59 0.27
C ALA A 89 -10.19 4.31 0.65
N VAL A 90 -10.85 3.15 0.62
CA VAL A 90 -10.24 1.85 0.93
C VAL A 90 -9.18 1.48 -0.11
N ILE A 91 -9.46 1.60 -1.40
CA ILE A 91 -8.51 1.31 -2.48
C ILE A 91 -7.28 2.22 -2.36
N TYR A 92 -7.48 3.50 -2.05
CA TYR A 92 -6.37 4.43 -1.86
C TYR A 92 -5.50 4.05 -0.66
N GLU A 93 -6.11 3.74 0.48
CA GLU A 93 -5.38 3.33 1.69
C GLU A 93 -4.62 2.02 1.49
N VAL A 94 -5.23 1.04 0.80
CA VAL A 94 -4.57 -0.22 0.44
C VAL A 94 -3.42 0.03 -0.54
N SER A 95 -3.63 0.85 -1.57
CA SER A 95 -2.60 1.22 -2.55
C SER A 95 -1.42 1.94 -1.87
N LYS A 96 -1.70 2.86 -0.96
CA LYS A 96 -0.67 3.56 -0.18
C LYS A 96 0.16 2.59 0.65
N ARG A 97 -0.47 1.65 1.36
CA ARG A 97 0.23 0.62 2.13
C ARG A 97 1.04 -0.31 1.24
N PHE A 98 0.50 -0.68 0.09
CA PHE A 98 1.19 -1.49 -0.89
C PHE A 98 2.47 -0.80 -1.38
N ILE A 99 2.39 0.46 -1.80
CA ILE A 99 3.54 1.25 -2.25
C ILE A 99 4.57 1.40 -1.13
N ALA A 100 4.14 1.79 0.07
CA ALA A 100 5.06 1.99 1.20
C ALA A 100 5.79 0.69 1.57
N THR A 101 5.06 -0.42 1.69
CA THR A 101 5.65 -1.73 2.03
C THR A 101 6.57 -2.21 0.90
N GLY A 102 6.15 -2.07 -0.35
CA GLY A 102 6.94 -2.45 -1.52
C GLY A 102 8.24 -1.66 -1.62
N GLN A 103 8.21 -0.35 -1.33
CA GLN A 103 9.42 0.48 -1.28
C GLN A 103 10.38 0.01 -0.19
N THR A 104 9.89 -0.28 1.01
CA THR A 104 10.75 -0.79 2.10
C THR A 104 11.38 -2.14 1.73
N GLU A 105 10.60 -3.07 1.17
CA GLU A 105 11.13 -4.38 0.75
C GLU A 105 12.15 -4.26 -0.38
N LEU A 106 11.93 -3.38 -1.36
CA LEU A 106 12.89 -3.10 -2.43
C LEU A 106 14.20 -2.51 -1.89
N GLN A 107 14.12 -1.56 -0.96
CA GLN A 107 15.30 -0.97 -0.31
C GLN A 107 16.12 -2.03 0.44
N GLU A 108 15.47 -2.99 1.10
CA GLU A 108 16.15 -4.10 1.76
C GLU A 108 16.88 -5.00 0.74
N LEU A 109 16.23 -5.34 -0.38
CA LEU A 109 16.86 -6.12 -1.45
C LEU A 109 18.06 -5.39 -2.07
N GLU A 110 17.93 -4.08 -2.32
CA GLU A 110 19.02 -3.22 -2.81
C GLU A 110 20.19 -3.17 -1.83
N SER A 111 19.92 -3.00 -0.53
CA SER A 111 20.96 -3.03 0.50
C SER A 111 21.69 -4.37 0.54
N ARG A 112 20.96 -5.49 0.41
CA ARG A 112 21.56 -6.82 0.39
C ARG A 112 22.39 -7.05 -0.88
N LEU A 113 21.97 -6.48 -2.01
CA LEU A 113 22.70 -6.55 -3.27
C LEU A 113 24.03 -5.79 -3.16
N THR A 114 24.02 -4.56 -2.67
CA THR A 114 25.25 -3.75 -2.51
C THR A 114 26.24 -4.38 -1.52
N ASP A 115 25.74 -5.00 -0.45
CA ASP A 115 26.54 -5.79 0.50
C ASP A 115 27.21 -7.00 -0.17
N ILE A 116 26.47 -7.73 -1.01
CA ILE A 116 27.01 -8.88 -1.74
C ILE A 116 28.05 -8.41 -2.75
N GLU A 117 27.78 -7.35 -3.51
CA GLU A 117 28.72 -6.77 -4.47
C GLU A 117 30.02 -6.35 -3.81
N SER A 118 29.96 -5.63 -2.70
CA SER A 118 31.14 -5.18 -1.97
C SER A 118 31.91 -6.35 -1.34
N LYS A 119 31.24 -7.39 -0.83
CA LYS A 119 31.90 -8.66 -0.40
C LYS A 119 32.58 -9.37 -1.58
N LEU A 120 31.96 -9.39 -2.75
CA LEU A 120 32.55 -9.97 -3.96
C LEU A 120 33.77 -9.13 -4.41
N GLN A 121 33.68 -7.81 -4.43
CA GLN A 121 34.82 -6.96 -4.78
C GLN A 121 35.99 -7.16 -3.82
N ARG A 122 35.73 -7.17 -2.50
CA ARG A 122 36.76 -7.42 -1.47
C ARG A 122 37.43 -8.78 -1.64
N THR A 123 36.66 -9.84 -1.76
CA THR A 123 37.21 -11.20 -1.97
C THR A 123 37.94 -11.33 -3.31
N ARG A 124 37.59 -10.56 -4.34
CA ARG A 124 38.37 -10.48 -5.59
C ARG A 124 39.71 -9.80 -5.34
N ALA A 125 39.73 -8.65 -4.68
CA ALA A 125 40.96 -7.93 -4.37
C ALA A 125 41.93 -8.79 -3.54
N GLU A 126 41.44 -9.45 -2.49
CA GLU A 126 42.26 -10.35 -1.65
C GLU A 126 42.89 -11.50 -2.46
N LEU A 127 42.16 -12.11 -3.40
CA LEU A 127 42.70 -13.16 -4.27
C LEU A 127 43.75 -12.66 -5.26
N LEU A 128 43.64 -11.41 -5.71
CA LEU A 128 44.65 -10.79 -6.59
C LEU A 128 45.91 -10.40 -5.81
N MET A 129 45.75 -9.83 -4.61
CA MET A 129 46.84 -9.44 -3.72
C MET A 129 47.62 -10.66 -3.20
N GLY A 130 46.94 -11.76 -2.86
CA GLY A 130 47.58 -13.00 -2.45
C GLY A 130 48.43 -13.67 -3.54
N LYS A 131 48.18 -13.36 -4.82
CA LYS A 131 49.02 -13.83 -5.94
C LYS A 131 50.28 -13.00 -6.15
N ALA A 132 50.32 -11.75 -5.69
CA ALA A 132 51.48 -10.87 -5.82
C ALA A 132 52.57 -11.13 -4.75
N GLY A 133 52.21 -11.79 -3.64
CA GLY A 133 53.14 -12.07 -2.52
C GLY A 133 53.91 -13.39 -2.59
N HIS A 134 53.61 -14.29 -3.54
CA HIS A 134 54.18 -15.64 -3.62
C HIS A 134 55.51 -15.70 -4.42
N HIS A 135 56.51 -14.92 -4.00
CA HIS A 135 57.91 -15.15 -4.38
C HIS A 135 58.73 -15.83 -3.26
N LEU A 136 58.08 -16.39 -2.24
CA LEU A 136 58.72 -17.22 -1.21
C LEU A 136 57.86 -18.47 -0.98
N MET A 137 58.49 -19.64 -1.11
CA MET A 137 57.88 -20.97 -1.05
C MET A 137 57.49 -21.37 0.39
N ASP A 138 56.57 -22.34 0.51
CA ASP A 138 56.22 -23.14 1.71
C ASP A 138 54.89 -22.91 2.48
N ILE A 139 53.78 -22.53 1.82
CA ILE A 139 52.39 -22.63 2.40
C ILE A 139 51.39 -23.31 1.44
N HIS A 140 51.84 -24.27 0.64
CA HIS A 140 51.20 -24.54 -0.66
C HIS A 140 49.98 -25.50 -0.71
N GLN A 141 49.44 -25.97 0.42
CA GLN A 141 48.29 -26.91 0.38
C GLN A 141 47.09 -26.52 1.24
N ALA A 142 47.31 -25.97 2.44
CA ALA A 142 46.23 -25.47 3.30
C ALA A 142 45.58 -24.20 2.70
N ASP A 143 46.39 -23.25 2.23
CA ASP A 143 45.92 -22.00 1.61
C ASP A 143 45.20 -22.24 0.28
N MET A 144 45.65 -23.23 -0.50
CA MET A 144 44.99 -23.65 -1.75
C MET A 144 43.60 -24.25 -1.47
N LYS A 145 43.49 -25.14 -0.45
CA LYS A 145 42.19 -25.70 -0.03
C LYS A 145 41.25 -24.63 0.50
N GLN A 146 41.76 -23.70 1.33
CA GLN A 146 40.97 -22.60 1.88
C GLN A 146 40.49 -21.65 0.77
N SER A 147 41.35 -21.29 -0.18
CA SER A 147 40.99 -20.46 -1.33
C SER A 147 39.95 -21.13 -2.24
N ALA A 148 40.11 -22.43 -2.50
CA ALA A 148 39.13 -23.22 -3.27
C ALA A 148 37.77 -23.32 -2.55
N GLN A 149 37.77 -23.50 -1.23
CA GLN A 149 36.56 -23.52 -0.42
C GLN A 149 35.83 -22.16 -0.44
N ARG A 150 36.59 -21.06 -0.30
CA ARG A 150 36.06 -19.69 -0.39
C ARG A 150 35.44 -19.42 -1.75
N LEU A 151 36.06 -19.85 -2.84
CA LEU A 151 35.53 -19.73 -4.20
C LEU A 151 34.23 -20.51 -4.40
N LYS A 152 34.11 -21.71 -3.80
CA LYS A 152 32.88 -22.52 -3.86
C LYS A 152 31.71 -21.88 -3.11
N THR A 153 31.95 -21.25 -1.96
CA THR A 153 30.87 -20.67 -1.14
C THR A 153 30.52 -19.23 -1.51
N ARG A 154 31.38 -18.56 -2.28
CA ARG A 154 31.29 -17.13 -2.61
C ARG A 154 29.99 -16.69 -3.27
N TYR A 155 29.41 -17.53 -4.13
CA TYR A 155 28.17 -17.20 -4.86
C TYR A 155 26.89 -17.65 -4.14
N LYS A 156 26.99 -18.36 -3.00
CA LYS A 156 25.82 -18.81 -2.24
C LYS A 156 24.89 -17.66 -1.81
N PRO A 157 25.40 -16.52 -1.29
CA PRO A 157 24.55 -15.39 -0.93
C PRO A 157 23.84 -14.78 -2.15
N SER A 158 24.51 -14.70 -3.30
CA SER A 158 23.92 -14.20 -4.56
C SER A 158 22.81 -15.10 -5.06
N ALA A 159 22.97 -16.43 -4.94
CA ALA A 159 21.95 -17.40 -5.30
C ALA A 159 20.72 -17.29 -4.37
N CYS A 160 20.94 -17.12 -3.06
CA CYS A 160 19.87 -16.88 -2.09
C CYS A 160 19.12 -15.58 -2.40
N LEU A 161 19.84 -14.47 -2.64
CA LEU A 161 19.23 -13.19 -3.00
C LEU A 161 18.36 -13.31 -4.27
N ARG A 162 18.83 -14.05 -5.28
CA ARG A 162 18.05 -14.31 -6.49
C ARG A 162 16.74 -15.05 -6.19
N SER A 163 16.77 -16.04 -5.30
CA SER A 163 15.57 -16.75 -4.85
C SER A 163 14.59 -15.80 -4.16
N ASP A 164 15.09 -14.92 -3.31
CA ASP A 164 14.26 -13.95 -2.58
C ASP A 164 13.62 -12.93 -3.51
N MET A 165 14.35 -12.48 -4.55
CA MET A 165 13.80 -11.60 -5.59
C MET A 165 12.67 -12.28 -6.37
N VAL A 166 12.80 -13.57 -6.69
CA VAL A 166 11.74 -14.34 -7.37
C VAL A 166 10.52 -14.48 -6.47
N HIS A 167 10.70 -14.77 -5.17
CA HIS A 167 9.59 -14.82 -4.22
C HIS A 167 8.91 -13.46 -4.05
N PHE A 168 9.68 -12.37 -3.99
CA PHE A 168 9.14 -11.02 -3.97
C PHE A 168 8.28 -10.74 -5.20
N GLN A 169 8.77 -11.06 -6.41
CA GLN A 169 8.03 -10.90 -7.66
C GLN A 169 6.73 -11.73 -7.68
N GLN A 170 6.77 -12.99 -7.27
CA GLN A 170 5.58 -13.83 -7.19
C GLN A 170 4.55 -13.26 -6.21
N ARG A 171 5.00 -12.77 -5.05
CA ARG A 171 4.12 -12.18 -4.03
C ARG A 171 3.49 -10.88 -4.50
N THR A 172 4.22 -10.03 -5.21
CA THR A 172 3.67 -8.77 -5.75
C THR A 172 2.69 -9.03 -6.90
N MET A 173 2.96 -10.02 -7.75
CA MET A 173 2.03 -10.42 -8.82
C MET A 173 0.70 -10.95 -8.30
N HIS A 174 0.66 -11.60 -7.13
CA HIS A 174 -0.58 -12.11 -6.53
C HIS A 174 -1.38 -11.07 -5.74
N ARG A 175 -0.83 -9.88 -5.51
CA ARG A 175 -1.49 -8.79 -4.74
C ARG A 175 -2.17 -7.74 -5.63
N HIS A 176 -2.04 -7.86 -6.94
CA HIS A 176 -2.75 -7.07 -7.96
C HIS A 176 -3.88 -7.89 -8.59
#